data_AF-A0A2M7CJ83-F1
#
_entry.id   AF-A0A2M7CJ83-F1
#
_cell.length_a   1.000
_cell.length_b   1.000
_cell.length_c   1.000
_cell.angle_alpha   90.00
_cell.angle_beta   90.00
_cell.angle_gamma   90.00
#
_symmetry.space_group_name_H-M   'P 1'
#
loop_
_entity.id
_entity.type
_entity.pdbx_description
1 polymer ?
#
loop_
_entity_poly.entity_id
_entity_poly.type
_entity_poly.pdbx_seq_one_letter_code
_entity_poly.pdbx_strand_id
1 'polypeptide(L)' 'MRVNARLYFTLFATIGLKNIAVIDTPDATLIINRDKSQDVKKIIDQLKKTSKHKYL' A
#
# COMPACT_ATOMS: atom_id res chain seq x y z
N MET A 1 6.58 -32.13 17.65
CA MET A 1 5.61 -31.29 16.90
C MET A 1 6.34 -30.03 16.44
N ARG A 2 6.54 -29.83 15.13
CA ARG A 2 7.20 -28.62 14.59
C ARG A 2 6.11 -27.64 14.16
N VAL A 3 6.00 -26.51 14.84
CA VAL A 3 5.18 -25.38 14.39
C VAL A 3 6.00 -24.65 13.33
N ASN A 4 5.65 -24.81 12.05
CA ASN A 4 6.27 -24.05 10.97
C ASN A 4 5.59 -22.67 10.88
N ALA A 5 6.18 -21.65 11.50
CA ALA A 5 5.83 -20.27 11.23
C ALA A 5 6.59 -19.82 9.97
N ARG A 6 5.88 -19.67 8.84
CA ARG A 6 6.47 -19.09 7.62
C ARG A 6 6.25 -17.59 7.65
N LEU A 7 7.30 -16.84 7.97
CA LEU A 7 7.31 -15.38 7.83
C LEU A 7 7.45 -15.04 6.35
N TYR A 8 6.45 -14.37 5.79
CA TYR A 8 6.49 -13.85 4.43
C TYR A 8 7.00 -12.41 4.47
N PHE A 9 8.09 -12.13 3.76
CA PHE A 9 8.62 -10.78 3.59
C PHE A 9 8.38 -10.34 2.14
N THR A 10 7.84 -9.15 1.95
CA THR A 10 7.64 -8.55 0.62
C THR A 10 8.88 -7.77 0.20
N LEU A 11 9.45 -8.11 -0.96
CA LEU A 11 10.58 -7.38 -1.55
C LEU A 11 10.05 -6.32 -2.53
N PHE A 12 10.48 -5.07 -2.36
CA PHE A 12 10.22 -3.99 -3.29
C PHE A 12 11.52 -3.48 -3.89
N ALA A 13 11.55 -3.28 -5.21
CA ALA A 13 12.66 -2.66 -5.92
C ALA A 13 12.10 -1.60 -6.87
N THR A 14 12.73 -0.42 -6.89
CA THR A 14 12.38 0.66 -7.82
C THR A 14 13.65 1.19 -8.47
N ILE A 15 13.59 1.48 -9.76
CA ILE A 15 14.73 1.95 -10.55
C ILE A 15 14.31 3.25 -11.23
N GLY A 16 15.15 4.29 -11.12
CA GLY A 16 14.90 5.59 -11.76
C GLY A 16 13.77 6.42 -11.16
N LEU A 17 13.10 5.96 -10.09
CA LEU A 17 12.09 6.74 -9.38
C LEU A 17 12.73 7.65 -8.33
N LYS A 18 12.18 8.86 -8.18
CA LYS A 18 12.57 9.82 -7.16
C LYS A 18 11.36 10.21 -6.32
N ASN A 19 11.60 10.52 -5.05
CA ASN A 19 10.62 11.09 -4.14
C ASN A 19 9.33 10.26 -4.00
N ILE A 20 9.47 8.93 -3.94
CA ILE A 20 8.34 8.01 -3.73
C ILE A 20 8.22 7.63 -2.25
N ALA A 21 7.00 7.29 -1.84
CA ALA A 21 6.71 6.59 -0.60
C ALA A 21 6.06 5.25 -0.93
N VAL A 22 6.50 4.19 -0.24
CA VAL A 22 5.92 2.85 -0.29
C VAL A 22 5.43 2.54 1.12
N ILE A 23 4.13 2.30 1.27
CA ILE A 23 3.48 1.94 2.53
C ILE A 23 2.89 0.55 2.33
N ASP A 24 3.43 -0.43 3.04
CA ASP A 24 2.97 -1.81 2.98
C ASP A 24 2.16 -2.14 4.23
N THR A 25 0.92 -2.59 4.05
CA THR A 25 0.05 -3.07 5.11
C THR A 25 -0.49 -4.45 4.74
N PRO A 26 -0.94 -5.28 5.69
CA PRO A 26 -1.42 -6.64 5.39
C PRO A 26 -2.54 -6.70 4.35
N ASP A 27 -3.36 -5.65 4.26
CA ASP A 27 -4.50 -5.60 3.36
C ASP A 27 -4.16 -4.97 2.00
N ALA A 28 -3.23 -4.01 1.95
CA ALA A 28 -2.84 -3.34 0.71
C ALA A 28 -1.47 -2.63 0.81
N THR A 29 -0.83 -2.46 -0.35
CA THR A 29 0.34 -1.62 -0.53
C THR A 29 -0.02 -0.32 -1.26
N LEU A 30 0.38 0.83 -0.72
CA LEU A 30 0.29 2.13 -1.38
C LEU A 30 1.67 2.57 -1.87
N ILE A 31 1.76 2.91 -3.16
CA ILE A 31 2.96 3.51 -3.78
C ILE A 31 2.56 4.88 -4.34
N ILE A 32 3.23 5.95 -3.92
CA ILE A 32 2.86 7.31 -4.29
C ILE A 32 4.08 8.22 -4.44
N ASN A 33 4.02 9.17 -5.35
CA ASN A 33 4.95 10.30 -5.35
C ASN A 33 4.59 11.23 -4.17
N ARG A 34 5.55 11.52 -3.30
CA ARG A 34 5.34 12.34 -2.09
C ARG A 34 4.80 13.74 -2.39
N ASP A 35 5.17 14.31 -3.55
CA ASP A 35 4.66 15.61 -4.02
C ASP A 35 3.16 15.59 -4.31
N LYS A 36 2.61 14.40 -4.57
CA LYS A 36 1.17 14.17 -4.82
C LYS A 36 0.47 13.46 -3.68
N SER A 37 1.05 13.45 -2.48
CA SER A 37 0.49 12.75 -1.31
C SER A 37 -0.97 13.12 -0.99
N GLN A 38 -1.40 14.34 -1.30
CA GLN A 38 -2.79 14.79 -1.12
C GLN A 38 -3.80 14.08 -2.03
N ASP A 39 -3.37 13.50 -3.16
CA ASP A 39 -4.23 12.76 -4.07
C ASP A 39 -4.78 11.47 -3.44
N VAL A 40 -4.24 11.03 -2.29
CA VAL A 40 -4.78 9.90 -1.52
C VAL A 40 -6.26 10.07 -1.19
N LYS A 41 -6.73 11.31 -1.01
CA LYS A 41 -8.16 11.61 -0.77
C LYS A 41 -9.05 11.11 -1.89
N LYS A 42 -8.60 11.23 -3.14
CA LYS A 42 -9.35 10.73 -4.32
C LYS A 42 -9.50 9.22 -4.27
N ILE A 43 -8.47 8.51 -3.83
CA ILE A 43 -8.47 7.06 -3.66
C ILE A 43 -9.47 6.67 -2.55
N ILE A 44 -9.41 7.35 -1.40
CA ILE A 44 -10.34 7.14 -0.28
C ILE A 44 -11.80 7.36 -0.73
N ASP A 45 -12.07 8.44 -1.44
CA ASP A 45 -13.42 8.76 -1.92
C ASP A 45 -13.93 7.69 -2.90
N GLN A 46 -13.06 7.16 -3.76
CA GLN A 46 -13.40 6.07 -4.67
C GLN A 46 -13.66 4.75 -3.92
N LEU A 47 -12.86 4.43 -2.90
CA LEU A 47 -13.07 3.25 -2.06
C LEU A 47 -14.39 3.32 -1.29
N LYS A 48 -14.75 4.50 -0.76
CA LYS A 48 -16.06 4.75 -0.15
C LYS A 48 -17.21 4.55 -1.13
N LYS A 49 -17.10 5.09 -2.35
CA LYS A 49 -18.12 4.95 -3.41
C LYS A 49 -18.33 3.51 -3.87
N THR A 50 -17.28 2.69 -3.81
CA THR A 50 -17.32 1.29 -4.25
C THR A 50 -17.58 0.31 -3.11
N SER A 51 -17.98 0.81 -1.92
CA SER A 51 -18.25 0.02 -0.71
C SER A 51 -17.09 -0.89 -0.29
N LYS A 52 -15.85 -0.51 -0.62
CA LYS A 52 -14.63 -1.25 -0.30
C LYS A 52 -14.12 -0.90 1.10
N HIS A 53 -14.99 -1.00 2.10
CA HIS A 53 -14.74 -0.56 3.48
C HIS A 53 -13.54 -1.26 4.15
N LYS A 54 -13.17 -2.45 3.69
CA LYS A 54 -11.98 -3.17 4.17
C LYS A 54 -10.67 -2.38 4.00
N TYR A 55 -10.62 -1.44 3.05
CA TYR A 55 -9.41 -0.69 2.70
C TYR A 55 -9.47 0.80 3.05
N LEU A 56 -10.47 1.22 3.83
CA LEU A 56 -10.64 2.58 4.35
C LEU A 56 -10.05 2.70 5.76
#